data_AF-A0A2S5WGX2-F1
#
_entry.id   AF-A0A2S5WGX2-F1
#
_cell.length_a   1.000
_cell.length_b   1.000
_cell.length_c   1.000
_cell.angle_alpha   90.00
_cell.angle_beta   90.00
_cell.angle_gamma   90.00
#
_symmetry.space_group_name_H-M   'P 1'
#
loop_
_entity.id
_entity.type
_entity.pdbx_description
1 polymer ?
#
loop_
_entity_poly.entity_id
_entity_poly.type
_entity_poly.pdbx_seq_one_letter_code
_entity_poly.pdbx_strand_id
1 'polypeptide(L)'
;MPRTTPSTRSAGVSNSERREIGRRSILTGAAWSLPVIALASAAPASSASGATGADLQLTNGAGYTDSWYSDDGLQLQSLTVGTMFSVTNLSTAPAPTGFTARASWDARWATAVEWTEGSVPGPITTVGNVSTQSAEHPEPIAAGAEGRLRVLPTQPSALTEMLPDLAPWKVEVITSGDPDLSNNTVTYTSKIEDIEPWDATLSTVWGVHPVTIDGSEYTYSFPRQLTITSTGPNPIPAGETIEYSFASQPTDFITAFDVATVAIDGAARPGFLNEEDWATAPSEVWTTTQEVPVGSTLTLDFTFSAGPNAEEGVVTSLAYGYLRGGKQRVPREDIQFLAPRTSLAV
;
A
#
# COMPACT_ATOMS: atom_id res chain seq x y z
N MET A 1 44.68 -29.09 34.82
CA MET A 1 45.43 -30.34 34.56
C MET A 1 46.22 -30.17 33.27
N PRO A 2 47.54 -30.40 33.25
CA PRO A 2 48.34 -30.35 32.02
C PRO A 2 48.49 -31.75 31.39
N ARG A 3 48.67 -31.84 30.07
CA ARG A 3 49.27 -33.03 29.46
C ARG A 3 50.09 -32.67 28.22
N THR A 4 51.31 -33.22 28.18
CA THR A 4 52.38 -32.90 27.23
C THR A 4 52.52 -33.93 26.11
N THR A 5 53.22 -33.49 25.05
CA THR A 5 53.76 -34.14 23.83
C THR A 5 54.57 -35.44 24.07
N PRO A 6 54.75 -36.34 23.06
CA PRO A 6 55.80 -36.26 21.99
C PRO A 6 55.35 -36.78 20.57
N SER A 7 55.91 -36.42 19.39
CA SER A 7 57.28 -36.55 18.80
C SER A 7 57.63 -38.00 18.35
N THR A 8 58.21 -38.36 17.17
CA THR A 8 58.88 -37.62 16.04
C THR A 8 59.10 -38.52 14.77
N ARG A 9 59.52 -37.93 13.61
CA ARG A 9 60.39 -38.52 12.50
C ARG A 9 59.75 -39.57 11.52
N SER A 10 60.27 -39.90 10.31
CA SER A 10 61.45 -39.46 9.51
C SER A 10 61.44 -39.95 8.03
N ALA A 11 61.72 -39.04 7.07
CA ALA A 11 62.66 -39.08 5.91
C ALA A 11 62.62 -40.12 4.73
N GLY A 12 63.20 -39.67 3.59
CA GLY A 12 63.48 -40.41 2.33
C GLY A 12 62.70 -39.81 1.14
N VAL A 13 63.19 -38.93 0.25
CA VAL A 13 64.46 -38.74 -0.49
C VAL A 13 64.68 -39.71 -1.67
N SER A 14 64.50 -39.20 -2.89
CA SER A 14 65.41 -39.45 -4.02
C SER A 14 65.35 -38.31 -5.07
N ASN A 15 66.52 -37.72 -5.38
CA ASN A 15 66.74 -36.96 -6.61
C ASN A 15 66.73 -37.95 -7.79
N SER A 16 66.34 -37.58 -9.02
CA SER A 16 67.13 -36.84 -10.02
C SER A 16 66.21 -36.61 -11.23
N GLU A 17 66.35 -35.60 -12.11
CA GLU A 17 67.54 -35.27 -12.90
C GLU A 17 67.63 -33.77 -13.23
N ARG A 18 68.87 -33.32 -13.52
CA ARG A 18 69.13 -32.00 -14.08
C ARG A 18 68.87 -32.00 -15.59
N ARG A 19 68.20 -30.96 -16.10
CA ARG A 19 68.51 -30.44 -17.44
C ARG A 19 69.01 -29.01 -17.33
N GLU A 20 70.34 -28.89 -17.28
CA GLU A 20 71.03 -27.63 -17.45
C GLU A 20 70.90 -27.21 -18.93
N ILE A 21 70.20 -26.11 -19.20
CA ILE A 21 70.17 -25.50 -20.54
C ILE A 21 70.75 -24.08 -20.46
N GLY A 22 71.98 -23.98 -20.97
CA GLY A 22 72.47 -22.85 -21.77
C GLY A 22 72.32 -21.44 -21.20
N ARG A 23 73.37 -20.94 -20.52
CA ARG A 23 73.62 -19.50 -20.41
C ARG A 23 73.93 -18.92 -21.79
N ARG A 24 72.95 -18.33 -22.47
CA ARG A 24 73.17 -17.37 -23.57
C ARG A 24 72.41 -16.08 -23.30
N SER A 25 73.16 -15.00 -23.15
CA SER A 25 72.65 -13.64 -23.01
C SER A 25 71.98 -13.19 -24.30
N ILE A 26 70.76 -12.64 -24.20
CA ILE A 26 70.32 -11.54 -25.07
C ILE A 26 69.80 -10.44 -24.15
N LEU A 27 70.44 -9.28 -24.26
CA LEU A 27 70.11 -8.06 -23.53
C LEU A 27 69.20 -7.19 -24.40
N THR A 28 68.33 -6.40 -23.78
CA THR A 28 67.66 -5.20 -24.33
C THR A 28 66.69 -5.40 -25.52
N GLY A 29 65.42 -5.07 -25.27
CA GLY A 29 64.37 -4.92 -26.28
C GLY A 29 63.07 -4.48 -25.62
N ALA A 30 62.91 -3.17 -25.38
CA ALA A 30 61.70 -2.64 -24.78
C ALA A 30 60.58 -2.51 -25.82
N ALA A 31 59.40 -3.06 -25.52
CA ALA A 31 58.11 -2.59 -26.03
C ALA A 31 57.01 -3.09 -25.10
N TRP A 32 56.11 -2.21 -24.68
CA TRP A 32 54.95 -2.57 -23.87
C TRP A 32 53.92 -3.27 -24.75
N SER A 33 53.84 -4.60 -24.68
CA SER A 33 52.74 -5.35 -25.30
C SER A 33 51.48 -5.26 -24.43
N LEU A 34 50.85 -4.08 -24.42
CA LEU A 34 49.41 -4.02 -24.15
C LEU A 34 48.72 -4.89 -25.21
N PRO A 35 47.78 -5.79 -24.84
CA PRO A 35 46.96 -6.46 -25.83
C PRO A 35 46.08 -5.41 -26.50
N VAL A 36 46.51 -4.96 -27.69
CA VAL A 36 45.65 -4.21 -28.61
C VAL A 36 44.59 -5.18 -29.09
N ILE A 37 43.46 -5.22 -28.38
CA ILE A 37 42.22 -5.75 -28.93
C ILE A 37 41.86 -4.82 -30.07
N ALA A 38 42.19 -5.24 -31.29
CA ALA A 38 41.84 -4.50 -32.49
C ALA A 38 40.31 -4.41 -32.55
N LEU A 39 39.78 -3.19 -32.37
CA LEU A 39 38.40 -2.89 -32.69
C LEU A 39 38.22 -3.10 -34.20
N ALA A 40 37.69 -4.26 -34.58
CA ALA A 40 37.29 -4.53 -35.95
C ALA A 40 36.13 -3.59 -36.28
N SER A 41 36.42 -2.61 -37.13
CA SER A 41 35.53 -1.52 -37.49
C SER A 41 34.26 -1.98 -38.19
N ALA A 42 33.16 -1.27 -37.90
CA ALA A 42 32.01 -1.10 -38.79
C ALA A 42 31.25 -2.38 -39.22
N ALA A 43 30.53 -2.97 -38.27
CA ALA A 43 29.12 -3.27 -38.57
C ALA A 43 28.39 -1.95 -38.90
N PRO A 44 27.40 -1.91 -39.80
CA PRO A 44 26.76 -0.67 -40.24
C PRO A 44 25.84 -0.06 -39.16
N ALA A 45 26.46 0.57 -38.15
CA ALA A 45 25.78 1.28 -37.06
C ALA A 45 25.20 2.65 -37.47
N SER A 46 25.02 2.91 -38.77
CA SER A 46 24.48 4.16 -39.31
C SER A 46 23.38 3.98 -40.37
N SER A 47 22.64 2.86 -40.34
CA SER A 47 21.33 2.76 -41.00
C SER A 47 20.21 2.28 -40.06
N ALA A 48 20.48 2.23 -38.74
CA ALA A 48 19.47 1.93 -37.72
C ALA A 48 18.82 3.20 -37.12
N SER A 49 19.21 4.41 -37.55
CA SER A 49 18.58 5.68 -37.13
C SER A 49 17.21 5.94 -37.81
N GLY A 50 16.57 4.89 -38.32
CA GLY A 50 15.24 4.92 -38.94
C GLY A 50 14.16 4.23 -38.09
N ALA A 51 14.55 3.54 -37.01
CA ALA A 51 13.60 3.11 -35.99
C ALA A 51 13.25 4.31 -35.11
N THR A 52 12.23 5.08 -35.50
CA THR A 52 11.44 5.85 -34.55
C THR A 52 10.79 4.85 -33.60
N GLY A 53 11.45 4.54 -32.50
CA GLY A 53 10.89 3.70 -31.45
C GLY A 53 9.66 4.37 -30.83
N ALA A 54 8.81 3.58 -30.19
CA ALA A 54 7.72 4.14 -29.43
C ALA A 54 8.25 4.86 -28.18
N ASP A 55 7.72 6.06 -27.98
CA ASP A 55 7.88 6.93 -26.82
C ASP A 55 6.75 6.55 -25.86
N LEU A 56 7.07 5.77 -24.81
CA LEU A 56 6.09 5.13 -23.93
C LEU A 56 6.05 5.78 -22.54
N GLN A 57 5.24 6.84 -22.47
CA GLN A 57 4.97 7.54 -21.22
C GLN A 57 4.13 6.71 -20.26
N LEU A 58 4.62 6.55 -19.03
CA LEU A 58 3.90 5.92 -17.93
C LEU A 58 3.29 6.99 -17.01
N THR A 59 1.97 6.93 -16.81
CA THR A 59 1.25 7.79 -15.86
C THR A 59 0.43 6.95 -14.90
N ASN A 60 0.24 7.41 -13.66
CA ASN A 60 -0.57 6.70 -12.67
C ASN A 60 -2.01 7.24 -12.62
N GLY A 61 -2.99 6.36 -12.81
CA GLY A 61 -4.42 6.69 -12.75
C GLY A 61 -5.09 6.37 -11.41
N ALA A 62 -4.63 5.34 -10.68
CA ALA A 62 -5.19 4.99 -9.37
C ALA A 62 -4.16 4.31 -8.46
N GLY A 63 -4.44 4.28 -7.16
CA GLY A 63 -3.55 3.72 -6.15
C GLY A 63 -4.17 3.76 -4.75
N TYR A 64 -3.37 3.42 -3.74
CA TYR A 64 -3.72 3.53 -2.33
C TYR A 64 -2.51 3.99 -1.52
N THR A 65 -2.67 4.24 -0.22
CA THR A 65 -1.57 4.54 0.70
C THR A 65 -1.60 3.57 1.86
N ASP A 66 -0.50 2.86 2.09
CA ASP A 66 -0.24 2.12 3.33
C ASP A 66 0.37 3.07 4.37
N SER A 67 0.14 2.77 5.64
CA SER A 67 0.62 3.54 6.79
C SER A 67 1.04 2.63 7.95
N TRP A 68 2.15 2.96 8.61
CA TRP A 68 2.70 2.26 9.77
C TRP A 68 3.15 3.26 10.83
N TYR A 69 2.91 2.95 12.09
CA TYR A 69 3.34 3.76 13.23
C TYR A 69 4.61 3.19 13.87
N SER A 70 5.39 4.05 14.51
CA SER A 70 6.50 3.64 15.36
C SER A 70 6.00 2.97 16.64
N ASP A 71 6.86 2.17 17.29
CA ASP A 71 6.52 1.51 18.57
C ASP A 71 6.04 2.50 19.65
N ASP A 72 6.60 3.72 19.67
CA ASP A 72 6.20 4.80 20.58
C ASP A 72 4.99 5.61 20.09
N GLY A 73 4.57 5.42 18.84
CA GLY A 73 3.46 6.10 18.16
C GLY A 73 3.77 7.53 17.71
N LEU A 74 5.01 8.02 17.87
CA LEU A 74 5.39 9.41 17.59
C LEU A 74 5.78 9.66 16.13
N GLN A 75 5.89 8.61 15.31
CA GLN A 75 6.18 8.71 13.89
C GLN A 75 5.17 7.93 13.05
N LEU A 76 4.87 8.46 11.87
CA LEU A 76 4.07 7.82 10.84
C LEU A 76 4.94 7.63 9.59
N GLN A 77 5.13 6.37 9.18
CA GLN A 77 5.57 6.04 7.84
C GLN A 77 4.35 5.86 6.95
N SER A 78 4.35 6.50 5.78
CA SER A 78 3.34 6.24 4.74
C SER A 78 3.99 5.98 3.39
N LEU A 79 3.49 4.97 2.66
CA LEU A 79 3.86 4.66 1.28
C LEU A 79 2.61 4.74 0.39
N THR A 80 2.58 5.71 -0.52
CA THR A 80 1.60 5.72 -1.62
C THR A 80 2.04 4.76 -2.72
N VAL A 81 1.10 3.98 -3.24
CA VAL A 81 1.34 2.89 -4.19
C VAL A 81 0.42 3.09 -5.39
N GLY A 82 0.99 3.42 -6.54
CA GLY A 82 0.26 3.37 -7.81
C GLY A 82 -0.03 1.92 -8.21
N THR A 83 -1.27 1.60 -8.57
CA THR A 83 -1.70 0.23 -8.91
C THR A 83 -2.35 0.11 -10.28
N MET A 84 -2.83 1.22 -10.85
CA MET A 84 -3.36 1.30 -12.21
C MET A 84 -2.66 2.43 -12.95
N PHE A 85 -1.98 2.05 -14.03
CA PHE A 85 -1.19 2.95 -14.86
C PHE A 85 -1.73 3.01 -16.28
N SER A 86 -1.64 4.18 -16.89
CA SER A 86 -1.87 4.40 -18.31
C SER A 86 -0.51 4.51 -19.01
N VAL A 87 -0.31 3.69 -20.04
CA VAL A 87 0.89 3.66 -20.88
C VAL A 87 0.51 4.31 -22.22
N THR A 88 0.96 5.54 -22.44
CA THR A 88 0.61 6.31 -23.64
C THR A 88 1.75 6.29 -24.63
N ASN A 89 1.47 5.90 -25.87
CA ASN A 89 2.46 5.97 -26.96
C ASN A 89 2.42 7.35 -27.62
N LEU A 90 3.35 8.22 -27.25
CA LEU A 90 3.46 9.60 -27.75
C LEU A 90 4.06 9.69 -29.16
N SER A 91 4.59 8.58 -29.70
CA SER A 91 5.20 8.55 -31.02
C SER A 91 4.18 8.40 -32.16
N THR A 92 4.67 8.55 -33.40
CA THR A 92 3.90 8.31 -34.64
C THR A 92 3.94 6.87 -35.13
N ALA A 93 4.66 5.97 -34.43
CA ALA A 93 4.77 4.55 -34.75
C ALA A 93 4.08 3.70 -33.68
N PRO A 94 3.50 2.53 -34.01
CA PRO A 94 2.99 1.62 -32.99
C PRO A 94 4.14 1.08 -32.13
N ALA A 95 3.89 0.90 -30.84
CA ALA A 95 4.81 0.23 -29.95
C ALA A 95 5.03 -1.23 -30.40
N PRO A 96 6.25 -1.77 -30.25
CA PRO A 96 6.49 -3.17 -30.54
C PRO A 96 5.59 -4.05 -29.67
N THR A 97 5.05 -5.11 -30.27
CA THR A 97 4.38 -6.20 -29.56
C THR A 97 5.34 -6.77 -28.51
N GLY A 98 4.87 -7.01 -27.28
CA GLY A 98 5.71 -7.55 -26.21
C GLY A 98 6.54 -6.49 -25.46
N PHE A 99 6.03 -5.27 -25.26
CA PHE A 99 6.71 -4.33 -24.35
C PHE A 99 6.83 -4.94 -22.95
N THR A 100 7.95 -4.71 -22.28
CA THR A 100 8.21 -5.30 -20.96
C THR A 100 7.93 -4.25 -19.89
N ALA A 101 6.99 -4.52 -18.99
CA ALA A 101 6.87 -3.76 -17.76
C ALA A 101 7.80 -4.36 -16.68
N ARG A 102 8.25 -3.56 -15.73
CA ARG A 102 8.98 -4.02 -14.54
C ARG A 102 8.50 -3.29 -13.30
N ALA A 103 8.25 -4.05 -12.24
CA ALA A 103 7.99 -3.55 -10.91
C ALA A 103 9.19 -3.85 -10.02
N SER A 104 9.52 -2.92 -9.12
CA SER A 104 10.49 -3.11 -8.05
C SER A 104 9.92 -2.57 -6.72
N TRP A 105 10.18 -3.28 -5.63
CA TRP A 105 9.54 -3.03 -4.34
C TRP A 105 10.39 -3.56 -3.18
N ASP A 106 10.07 -3.16 -1.94
CA ASP A 106 10.71 -3.76 -0.77
C ASP A 106 10.16 -5.16 -0.48
N ALA A 107 11.03 -6.16 -0.51
CA ALA A 107 10.71 -7.57 -0.32
C ALA A 107 10.12 -7.89 1.06
N ARG A 108 10.29 -6.99 2.05
CA ARG A 108 9.62 -7.09 3.36
C ARG A 108 8.16 -6.66 3.27
N TRP A 109 7.84 -5.71 2.40
CA TRP A 109 6.51 -5.11 2.23
C TRP A 109 5.58 -5.87 1.29
N ALA A 110 6.08 -6.46 0.21
CA ALA A 110 5.27 -7.30 -0.67
C ALA A 110 6.00 -8.58 -1.08
N THR A 111 5.26 -9.67 -1.19
CA THR A 111 5.80 -11.00 -1.53
C THR A 111 5.86 -11.23 -3.04
N ALA A 112 4.93 -10.63 -3.79
CA ALA A 112 4.81 -10.70 -5.24
C ALA A 112 4.06 -9.46 -5.77
N VAL A 113 3.85 -9.39 -7.08
CA VAL A 113 2.89 -8.47 -7.69
C VAL A 113 1.99 -9.23 -8.68
N GLU A 114 0.72 -8.87 -8.75
CA GLU A 114 -0.23 -9.26 -9.79
C GLU A 114 -0.18 -8.27 -10.95
N TRP A 115 -0.13 -8.77 -12.19
CA TRP A 115 -0.10 -7.97 -13.41
C TRP A 115 -1.49 -7.85 -14.06
N THR A 116 -1.63 -7.03 -15.11
CA THR A 116 -2.82 -7.02 -15.97
C THR A 116 -3.09 -8.43 -16.50
N GLU A 117 -4.36 -8.80 -16.60
CA GLU A 117 -4.79 -10.03 -17.29
C GLU A 117 -4.16 -10.11 -18.70
N GLY A 118 -3.68 -11.30 -19.06
CA GLY A 118 -2.94 -11.52 -20.31
C GLY A 118 -1.44 -11.21 -20.27
N SER A 119 -0.94 -10.48 -19.26
CA SER A 119 0.51 -10.31 -19.07
C SER A 119 1.19 -11.63 -18.70
N VAL A 120 2.41 -11.85 -19.18
CA VAL A 120 3.22 -13.03 -18.82
C VAL A 120 4.29 -12.63 -17.80
N PRO A 121 4.08 -12.90 -16.49
CA PRO A 121 5.05 -12.55 -15.46
C PRO A 121 6.29 -13.46 -15.52
N GLY A 122 7.46 -12.84 -15.49
CA GLY A 122 8.75 -13.51 -15.29
C GLY A 122 9.03 -13.86 -13.83
N PRO A 123 10.21 -14.43 -13.54
CA PRO A 123 10.61 -14.75 -12.17
C PRO A 123 10.83 -13.48 -11.34
N ILE A 124 10.53 -13.58 -10.04
CA ILE A 124 10.93 -12.56 -9.05
C ILE A 124 12.41 -12.76 -8.74
N THR A 125 13.16 -11.66 -8.70
CA THR A 125 14.56 -11.61 -8.28
C THR A 125 14.71 -10.63 -7.12
N THR A 126 15.48 -10.98 -6.09
CA THR A 126 15.67 -10.16 -4.89
C THR A 126 17.15 -9.89 -4.65
N VAL A 127 17.51 -8.63 -4.44
CA VAL A 127 18.89 -8.20 -4.11
C VAL A 127 18.82 -7.25 -2.92
N GLY A 128 19.36 -7.67 -1.77
CA GLY A 128 19.15 -6.95 -0.51
C GLY A 128 17.67 -7.00 -0.12
N ASN A 129 17.09 -5.83 0.21
CA ASN A 129 15.67 -5.66 0.43
C ASN A 129 14.87 -5.38 -0.85
N VAL A 130 15.48 -5.24 -2.03
CA VAL A 130 14.75 -4.91 -3.27
C VAL A 130 14.37 -6.18 -4.01
N SER A 131 13.07 -6.46 -4.12
CA SER A 131 12.50 -7.43 -5.05
C SER A 131 12.17 -6.75 -6.38
N THR A 132 12.24 -7.52 -7.46
CA THR A 132 11.98 -7.05 -8.83
C THR A 132 11.37 -8.16 -9.67
N GLN A 133 10.34 -7.82 -10.45
CA GLN A 133 9.72 -8.71 -11.43
C GLN A 133 9.43 -7.94 -12.72
N SER A 134 9.68 -8.57 -13.86
CA SER A 134 9.25 -8.08 -15.16
C SER A 134 8.09 -8.92 -15.69
N ALA A 135 7.23 -8.32 -16.51
CA ALA A 135 6.18 -9.01 -17.24
C ALA A 135 6.14 -8.53 -18.71
N GLU A 136 5.96 -9.46 -19.64
CA GLU A 136 5.74 -9.15 -21.05
C GLU A 136 4.27 -8.88 -21.29
N HIS A 137 3.95 -7.74 -21.93
CA HIS A 137 2.57 -7.37 -22.28
C HIS A 137 2.31 -7.71 -23.76
N PRO A 138 1.36 -8.61 -24.07
CA PRO A 138 1.26 -9.20 -25.41
C PRO A 138 0.72 -8.23 -26.48
N GLU A 139 -0.02 -7.20 -26.08
CA GLU A 139 -0.67 -6.27 -27.01
C GLU A 139 0.21 -5.04 -27.31
N PRO A 140 0.41 -4.68 -28.60
CA PRO A 140 1.09 -3.44 -28.99
C PRO A 140 0.19 -2.22 -28.77
N ILE A 141 0.78 -1.12 -28.30
CA ILE A 141 0.07 0.16 -28.14
C ILE A 141 0.19 0.97 -29.43
N ALA A 142 -0.93 1.23 -30.11
CA ALA A 142 -0.93 2.00 -31.36
C ALA A 142 -0.38 3.43 -31.16
N ALA A 143 0.10 4.05 -32.24
CA ALA A 143 0.58 5.43 -32.23
C ALA A 143 -0.52 6.40 -31.74
N GLY A 144 -0.21 7.24 -30.74
CA GLY A 144 -1.17 8.14 -30.11
C GLY A 144 -2.27 7.47 -29.29
N ALA A 145 -2.16 6.17 -28.98
CA ALA A 145 -3.11 5.44 -28.15
C ALA A 145 -2.60 5.20 -26.72
N GLU A 146 -3.52 4.82 -25.84
CA GLU A 146 -3.29 4.49 -24.44
C GLU A 146 -3.54 2.99 -24.21
N GLY A 147 -2.56 2.30 -23.61
CA GLY A 147 -2.71 0.98 -23.01
C GLY A 147 -2.88 1.07 -21.50
N ARG A 148 -3.44 0.04 -20.86
CA ARG A 148 -3.62 -0.02 -19.40
C ARG A 148 -2.74 -1.10 -18.77
N LEU A 149 -2.08 -0.74 -17.68
CA LEU A 149 -1.20 -1.61 -16.90
C LEU A 149 -1.67 -1.63 -15.44
N ARG A 150 -2.17 -2.78 -14.96
CA ARG A 150 -2.43 -3.03 -13.54
C ARG A 150 -1.20 -3.70 -12.92
N VAL A 151 -0.73 -3.18 -11.79
CA VAL A 151 0.32 -3.80 -10.97
C VAL A 151 -0.13 -3.74 -9.52
N LEU A 152 -0.68 -4.83 -8.97
CA LEU A 152 -1.14 -4.87 -7.59
C LEU A 152 -0.13 -5.67 -6.73
N PRO A 153 0.54 -5.09 -5.73
CA PRO A 153 1.41 -5.84 -4.83
C PRO A 153 0.62 -6.84 -3.97
N THR A 154 1.15 -8.04 -3.84
CA THR A 154 0.65 -9.07 -2.93
C THR A 154 1.34 -8.89 -1.56
N GLN A 155 0.73 -8.06 -0.72
CA GLN A 155 1.19 -7.82 0.65
C GLN A 155 1.17 -9.14 1.47
N PRO A 156 2.15 -9.38 2.36
CA PRO A 156 2.01 -10.39 3.39
C PRO A 156 0.90 -9.98 4.36
N SER A 157 0.24 -10.95 4.97
CA SER A 157 -0.75 -10.67 6.03
C SER A 157 -0.08 -10.01 7.23
N ALA A 158 -0.38 -8.73 7.45
CA ALA A 158 0.11 -7.86 8.53
C ALA A 158 1.63 -7.59 8.53
N LEU A 159 2.03 -6.50 7.85
CA LEU A 159 3.26 -5.80 8.17
C LEU A 159 2.94 -4.79 9.28
N THR A 160 3.49 -5.01 10.47
CA THR A 160 3.07 -4.33 11.71
C THR A 160 4.05 -3.25 12.21
N GLU A 161 5.22 -3.14 11.61
CA GLU A 161 6.33 -2.27 12.06
C GLU A 161 6.77 -1.30 10.95
N MET A 162 7.26 -0.12 11.32
CA MET A 162 7.93 0.77 10.36
C MET A 162 9.20 0.14 9.81
N LEU A 163 9.50 0.42 8.55
CA LEU A 163 10.74 0.03 7.86
C LEU A 163 11.50 1.31 7.45
N PRO A 164 12.41 1.85 8.30
CA PRO A 164 13.06 3.13 8.06
C PRO A 164 13.86 3.23 6.75
N ASP A 165 14.26 2.09 6.19
CA ASP A 165 15.00 1.93 4.94
C ASP A 165 14.15 1.28 3.82
N LEU A 166 12.82 1.45 3.86
CA LEU A 166 11.89 0.89 2.88
C LEU A 166 12.28 1.28 1.44
N ALA A 167 12.52 0.27 0.60
CA ALA A 167 12.81 0.51 -0.81
C ALA A 167 11.60 1.13 -1.54
N PRO A 168 11.81 2.08 -2.47
CA PRO A 168 10.72 2.69 -3.23
C PRO A 168 9.88 1.67 -4.00
N TRP A 169 8.57 1.92 -4.07
CA TRP A 169 7.70 1.28 -5.06
C TRP A 169 7.97 1.93 -6.43
N LYS A 170 8.42 1.13 -7.40
CA LYS A 170 8.76 1.59 -8.74
C LYS A 170 8.05 0.74 -9.78
N VAL A 171 7.46 1.38 -10.79
CA VAL A 171 7.04 0.73 -12.03
C VAL A 171 7.71 1.44 -13.20
N GLU A 172 8.30 0.67 -14.12
CA GLU A 172 8.94 1.16 -15.35
C GLU A 172 8.48 0.38 -16.58
N VAL A 173 8.36 1.06 -17.72
CA VAL A 173 8.13 0.45 -19.04
C VAL A 173 9.43 0.41 -19.82
N ILE A 174 9.86 -0.79 -20.18
CA ILE A 174 11.12 -1.08 -20.86
C ILE A 174 10.83 -1.32 -22.34
N THR A 175 11.34 -0.41 -23.17
CA THR A 175 11.21 -0.41 -24.63
C THR A 175 12.54 -0.03 -25.26
N SER A 176 12.84 -0.61 -26.43
CA SER A 176 14.07 -0.34 -27.17
C SER A 176 13.85 0.77 -28.20
N GLY A 177 14.69 1.81 -28.16
CA GLY A 177 14.63 2.92 -29.13
C GLY A 177 13.64 4.02 -28.76
N ASP A 178 13.10 3.99 -27.54
CA ASP A 178 12.34 5.09 -26.96
C ASP A 178 13.24 6.34 -26.83
N PRO A 179 12.82 7.51 -27.37
CA PRO A 179 13.62 8.73 -27.33
C PRO A 179 13.65 9.42 -25.96
N ASP A 180 12.71 9.15 -25.05
CA ASP A 180 12.59 9.82 -23.75
C ASP A 180 12.34 8.85 -22.58
N LEU A 181 13.37 8.05 -22.29
CA LEU A 181 13.41 7.14 -21.12
C LEU A 181 13.13 7.81 -19.75
N SER A 182 13.04 9.14 -19.67
CA SER A 182 12.69 9.84 -18.43
C SER A 182 11.20 9.76 -18.08
N ASN A 183 10.34 9.50 -19.06
CA ASN A 183 8.88 9.46 -18.90
C ASN A 183 8.30 8.05 -18.67
N ASN A 184 9.13 7.00 -18.85
CA ASN A 184 8.75 5.59 -18.73
C ASN A 184 8.61 5.07 -17.29
N THR A 185 8.90 5.88 -16.28
CA THR A 185 9.04 5.46 -14.87
C THR A 185 8.14 6.27 -13.95
N VAL A 186 7.41 5.57 -13.08
CA VAL A 186 6.78 6.14 -11.89
C VAL A 186 7.44 5.55 -10.65
N THR A 187 7.78 6.40 -9.67
CA THR A 187 8.43 5.99 -8.41
C THR A 187 7.76 6.66 -7.22
N TYR A 188 7.53 5.88 -6.17
CA TYR A 188 6.99 6.32 -4.90
C TYR A 188 7.93 5.91 -3.78
N THR A 189 8.39 6.89 -3.01
CA THR A 189 9.22 6.66 -1.82
C THR A 189 8.36 6.84 -0.58
N SER A 190 8.53 5.98 0.44
CA SER A 190 7.86 6.22 1.72
C SER A 190 8.32 7.52 2.34
N LYS A 191 7.40 8.21 3.01
CA LYS A 191 7.70 9.35 3.87
C LYS A 191 7.61 8.89 5.31
N ILE A 192 8.53 9.37 6.14
CA ILE A 192 8.42 9.30 7.60
C ILE A 192 8.27 10.73 8.07
N GLU A 193 7.24 10.98 8.87
CA GLU A 193 7.01 12.26 9.53
C GLU A 193 6.81 12.03 11.04
N ASP A 194 7.29 12.98 11.83
CA ASP A 194 6.91 13.06 13.23
C ASP A 194 5.43 13.46 13.31
N ILE A 195 4.72 12.87 14.26
CA ILE A 195 3.30 13.10 14.49
C ILE A 195 3.02 13.38 15.97
N GLU A 196 1.95 14.11 16.22
CA GLU A 196 1.37 14.26 17.55
C GLU A 196 0.19 13.29 17.62
N PRO A 197 0.40 12.01 18.01
CA PRO A 197 -0.65 11.01 17.96
C PRO A 197 -1.72 11.33 19.00
N TRP A 198 -2.97 11.14 18.62
CA TRP A 198 -4.09 11.13 19.53
C TRP A 198 -4.65 9.70 19.59
N ASP A 199 -5.19 9.36 20.76
CA ASP A 199 -5.86 8.08 21.01
C ASP A 199 -7.26 8.35 21.56
N ALA A 200 -8.18 7.45 21.26
CA ALA A 200 -9.54 7.48 21.79
C ALA A 200 -10.05 6.07 22.07
N THR A 201 -10.97 5.95 23.01
CA THR A 201 -11.78 4.74 23.24
C THR A 201 -13.24 5.03 22.97
N LEU A 202 -13.93 4.08 22.34
CA LEU A 202 -15.35 4.21 22.00
C LEU A 202 -16.21 3.26 22.85
N SER A 203 -17.41 3.72 23.19
CA SER A 203 -18.46 2.88 23.78
C SER A 203 -19.84 3.35 23.32
N THR A 204 -20.78 2.41 23.18
CA THR A 204 -22.08 2.67 22.54
C THR A 204 -23.21 2.10 23.38
N VAL A 205 -24.25 2.90 23.62
CA VAL A 205 -25.53 2.44 24.15
C VAL A 205 -26.46 2.17 22.97
N TRP A 206 -26.95 0.93 22.87
CA TRP A 206 -27.81 0.51 21.77
C TRP A 206 -29.29 0.75 22.07
N GLY A 207 -30.00 1.35 21.12
CA GLY A 207 -31.45 1.35 21.03
C GLY A 207 -31.92 0.16 20.19
N VAL A 208 -33.19 -0.19 20.32
CA VAL A 208 -33.85 -1.21 19.49
C VAL A 208 -35.11 -0.63 18.85
N HIS A 209 -35.35 -1.02 17.60
CA HIS A 209 -36.56 -0.70 16.85
C HIS A 209 -37.24 -2.01 16.42
N PRO A 210 -38.54 -2.22 16.72
CA PRO A 210 -39.26 -3.40 16.27
C PRO A 210 -39.47 -3.34 14.76
N VAL A 211 -39.23 -4.45 14.06
CA VAL A 211 -39.40 -4.54 12.60
C VAL A 211 -40.03 -5.87 12.22
N THR A 212 -40.92 -5.84 11.23
CA THR A 212 -41.57 -7.04 10.68
C THR A 212 -40.88 -7.48 9.40
N ILE A 213 -40.53 -8.76 9.31
CA ILE A 213 -40.01 -9.40 8.09
C ILE A 213 -40.81 -10.68 7.88
N ASP A 214 -41.44 -10.83 6.71
CA ASP A 214 -42.29 -11.97 6.33
C ASP A 214 -43.32 -12.38 7.40
N GLY A 215 -43.87 -11.39 8.11
CA GLY A 215 -44.85 -11.57 9.18
C GLY A 215 -44.28 -12.01 10.53
N SER A 216 -42.96 -12.10 10.68
CA SER A 216 -42.25 -12.37 11.93
C SER A 216 -41.65 -11.09 12.53
N GLU A 217 -41.66 -10.96 13.86
CA GLU A 217 -41.12 -9.79 14.57
C GLU A 217 -39.63 -9.95 14.91
N TYR A 218 -38.85 -8.91 14.64
CA TYR A 218 -37.42 -8.80 14.90
C TYR A 218 -37.10 -7.46 15.57
N THR A 219 -35.89 -7.33 16.13
CA THR A 219 -35.41 -6.07 16.72
C THR A 219 -34.17 -5.55 16.01
N TYR A 220 -34.32 -4.50 15.20
CA TYR A 220 -33.19 -3.79 14.60
C TYR A 220 -32.45 -2.96 15.67
N SER A 221 -31.14 -3.14 15.80
CA SER A 221 -30.31 -2.39 16.77
C SER A 221 -29.66 -1.18 16.11
N PHE A 222 -29.71 -0.03 16.79
CA PHE A 222 -29.08 1.22 16.33
C PHE A 222 -28.33 1.90 17.50
N PRO A 223 -27.25 2.66 17.26
CA PRO A 223 -26.59 3.41 18.32
C PRO A 223 -27.55 4.50 18.81
N ARG A 224 -27.97 4.43 20.06
CA ARG A 224 -28.77 5.49 20.70
C ARG A 224 -27.87 6.58 21.25
N GLN A 225 -26.71 6.20 21.77
CA GLN A 225 -25.68 7.11 22.26
C GLN A 225 -24.30 6.53 21.93
N LEU A 226 -23.39 7.37 21.43
CA LEU A 226 -21.97 7.07 21.26
C LEU A 226 -21.16 7.96 22.21
N THR A 227 -20.20 7.35 22.88
CA THR A 227 -19.31 8.00 23.83
C THR A 227 -17.86 7.75 23.38
N ILE A 228 -17.18 8.82 22.99
CA ILE A 228 -15.77 8.85 22.58
C ILE A 228 -14.98 9.52 23.70
N THR A 229 -14.08 8.81 24.37
CA THR A 229 -13.18 9.37 25.38
C THR A 229 -11.80 9.57 24.78
N SER A 230 -11.25 10.78 24.87
CA SER A 230 -9.86 11.07 24.47
C SER A 230 -8.90 10.48 25.50
N THR A 231 -8.10 9.49 25.09
CA THR A 231 -7.20 8.72 25.96
C THR A 231 -5.72 8.94 25.65
N GLY A 232 -5.40 9.59 24.53
CA GLY A 232 -4.03 9.78 24.06
C GLY A 232 -3.27 10.92 24.74
N PRO A 233 -1.98 11.10 24.37
CA PRO A 233 -1.16 12.19 24.89
C PRO A 233 -1.57 13.57 24.34
N ASN A 234 -2.26 13.60 23.20
CA ASN A 234 -2.71 14.81 22.50
C ASN A 234 -4.25 14.78 22.33
N PRO A 235 -4.91 15.94 22.22
CA PRO A 235 -6.36 16.01 22.01
C PRO A 235 -6.76 15.35 20.68
N ILE A 236 -8.01 14.88 20.59
CA ILE A 236 -8.57 14.47 19.28
C ILE A 236 -8.71 15.74 18.44
N PRO A 237 -8.12 15.84 17.24
CA PRO A 237 -8.15 17.05 16.43
C PRO A 237 -9.56 17.52 16.01
N ALA A 238 -9.62 18.76 15.56
CA ALA A 238 -10.70 19.21 14.68
C ALA A 238 -10.48 18.63 13.27
N GLY A 239 -11.56 18.36 12.53
CA GLY A 239 -11.51 17.73 11.21
C GLY A 239 -11.55 16.21 11.23
N GLU A 240 -11.77 15.60 12.40
CA GLU A 240 -11.85 14.14 12.57
C GLU A 240 -13.25 13.64 12.21
N THR A 241 -13.32 12.55 11.46
CA THR A 241 -14.55 12.00 10.90
C THR A 241 -15.15 10.93 11.80
N ILE A 242 -16.46 11.00 12.03
CA ILE A 242 -17.27 9.99 12.68
C ILE A 242 -18.20 9.43 11.61
N GLU A 243 -18.06 8.15 11.28
CA GLU A 243 -18.93 7.48 10.31
C GLU A 243 -19.79 6.43 11.01
N TYR A 244 -21.06 6.35 10.61
CA TYR A 244 -21.91 5.19 10.86
C TYR A 244 -22.43 4.63 9.53
N SER A 245 -21.89 3.48 9.12
CA SER A 245 -22.39 2.72 7.99
C SER A 245 -23.52 1.80 8.46
N PHE A 246 -24.71 2.00 7.92
CA PHE A 246 -25.74 0.97 7.99
C PHE A 246 -25.34 -0.20 7.09
N ALA A 247 -26.04 -1.32 7.26
CA ALA A 247 -26.05 -2.38 6.27
C ALA A 247 -26.32 -1.87 4.85
N SER A 248 -25.87 -2.62 3.83
CA SER A 248 -26.25 -2.40 2.43
C SER A 248 -27.76 -2.60 2.24
N GLN A 249 -28.53 -1.52 2.28
CA GLN A 249 -29.99 -1.52 2.29
C GLN A 249 -30.57 -0.88 1.02
N PRO A 250 -31.77 -1.30 0.57
CA PRO A 250 -32.64 -0.39 -0.15
C PRO A 250 -33.03 0.77 0.78
N THR A 251 -33.06 1.99 0.25
CA THR A 251 -33.11 3.28 0.98
C THR A 251 -34.34 3.54 1.84
N ASP A 252 -35.28 2.60 1.93
CA ASP A 252 -36.66 2.88 2.29
C ASP A 252 -37.02 2.41 3.71
N PHE A 253 -36.16 1.61 4.36
CA PHE A 253 -36.37 1.17 5.74
C PHE A 253 -36.03 2.28 6.75
N ILE A 254 -34.81 2.82 6.70
CA ILE A 254 -34.37 3.91 7.59
C ILE A 254 -34.82 5.23 6.97
N THR A 255 -35.66 5.97 7.69
CA THR A 255 -36.32 7.20 7.19
C THR A 255 -35.70 8.48 7.74
N ALA A 256 -35.01 8.39 8.88
CA ALA A 256 -34.10 9.40 9.38
C ALA A 256 -33.15 8.77 10.42
N PHE A 257 -31.89 9.22 10.43
CA PHE A 257 -30.93 8.96 11.49
C PHE A 257 -29.94 10.12 11.54
N ASP A 258 -29.84 10.80 12.68
CA ASP A 258 -29.06 12.04 12.81
C ASP A 258 -28.69 12.28 14.30
N VAL A 259 -27.65 13.06 14.56
CA VAL A 259 -27.17 13.41 15.89
C VAL A 259 -28.10 14.45 16.54
N ALA A 260 -28.90 14.00 17.50
CA ALA A 260 -29.85 14.83 18.26
C ALA A 260 -29.14 15.85 19.15
N THR A 261 -28.09 15.41 19.87
CA THR A 261 -27.32 16.25 20.80
C THR A 261 -25.86 15.86 20.82
N VAL A 262 -25.01 16.87 20.99
CA VAL A 262 -23.56 16.74 21.19
C VAL A 262 -23.17 17.39 22.51
N ALA A 263 -22.36 16.72 23.31
CA ALA A 263 -21.80 17.25 24.55
C ALA A 263 -20.32 16.88 24.72
N ILE A 264 -19.56 17.74 25.38
CA ILE A 264 -18.21 17.43 25.89
C ILE A 264 -18.25 17.58 27.41
N ASP A 265 -17.87 16.52 28.13
CA ASP A 265 -17.90 16.44 29.59
C ASP A 265 -19.27 16.79 30.19
N GLY A 266 -20.34 16.40 29.48
CA GLY A 266 -21.74 16.68 29.83
C GLY A 266 -22.21 18.11 29.51
N ALA A 267 -21.33 19.02 29.08
CA ALA A 267 -21.71 20.35 28.62
C ALA A 267 -22.08 20.33 27.13
N ALA A 268 -23.27 20.81 26.78
CA ALA A 268 -23.76 20.82 25.40
C ALA A 268 -22.85 21.66 24.46
N ARG A 269 -22.58 21.13 23.26
CA ARG A 269 -21.74 21.72 22.22
C ARG A 269 -22.47 21.76 20.86
N PRO A 270 -23.51 22.61 20.69
CA PRO A 270 -24.16 22.77 19.40
C PRO A 270 -23.15 23.29 18.35
N GLY A 271 -23.20 22.74 17.13
CA GLY A 271 -22.25 23.07 16.05
C GLY A 271 -20.85 22.46 16.22
N PHE A 272 -20.68 21.47 17.10
CA PHE A 272 -19.42 20.72 17.21
C PHE A 272 -19.21 19.72 16.06
N LEU A 273 -20.28 19.31 15.39
CA LEU A 273 -20.23 18.47 14.20
C LEU A 273 -20.76 19.24 12.99
N ASN A 274 -20.11 19.03 11.84
CA ASN A 274 -20.68 19.28 10.52
C ASN A 274 -21.11 17.92 9.94
N GLU A 275 -22.29 17.85 9.33
CA GLU A 275 -22.72 16.73 8.48
C GLU A 275 -22.06 16.84 7.10
N GLU A 276 -21.72 15.72 6.47
CA GLU A 276 -20.96 15.68 5.23
C GLU A 276 -21.82 15.21 4.03
N ASP A 277 -22.22 16.15 3.17
CA ASP A 277 -23.10 15.95 1.99
C ASP A 277 -22.65 14.87 0.98
N TRP A 278 -21.42 14.37 1.06
CA TRP A 278 -20.89 13.33 0.16
C TRP A 278 -21.17 11.91 0.63
N ALA A 279 -21.75 11.73 1.82
CA ALA A 279 -22.19 10.45 2.33
C ALA A 279 -23.27 9.85 1.42
N THR A 280 -22.90 8.90 0.57
CA THR A 280 -23.87 8.15 -0.22
C THR A 280 -24.53 7.10 0.67
N ALA A 281 -25.86 7.05 0.70
CA ALA A 281 -26.59 6.01 1.41
C ALA A 281 -26.00 4.61 1.07
N PRO A 282 -25.69 3.76 2.07
CA PRO A 282 -26.24 3.80 3.42
C PRO A 282 -25.18 4.08 4.51
N SER A 283 -24.58 5.26 4.51
CA SER A 283 -23.76 5.75 5.64
C SER A 283 -24.10 7.18 6.00
N GLU A 284 -24.04 7.53 7.28
CA GLU A 284 -23.96 8.92 7.74
C GLU A 284 -22.53 9.27 8.16
N VAL A 285 -22.11 10.50 7.87
CA VAL A 285 -20.74 10.98 8.10
C VAL A 285 -20.79 12.38 8.71
N TRP A 286 -20.07 12.56 9.83
CA TRP A 286 -19.91 13.84 10.50
C TRP A 286 -18.43 14.17 10.72
N THR A 287 -18.08 15.45 10.71
CA THR A 287 -16.72 15.95 10.95
C THR A 287 -16.67 16.87 12.16
N THR A 288 -15.70 16.69 13.07
CA THR A 288 -15.52 17.56 14.24
C THR A 288 -15.09 18.98 13.84
N THR A 289 -15.70 20.01 14.42
CA THR A 289 -15.35 21.42 14.14
C THR A 289 -14.30 21.99 15.10
N GLN A 290 -14.05 21.29 16.20
CA GLN A 290 -13.16 21.67 17.30
C GLN A 290 -12.50 20.40 17.88
N GLU A 291 -11.42 20.58 18.62
CA GLU A 291 -10.72 19.49 19.31
C GLU A 291 -11.54 18.92 20.48
N VAL A 292 -11.37 17.62 20.77
CA VAL A 292 -11.77 17.02 22.06
C VAL A 292 -10.55 16.97 22.97
N PRO A 293 -10.53 17.70 24.11
CA PRO A 293 -9.37 17.77 25.00
C PRO A 293 -8.94 16.40 25.55
N VAL A 294 -7.66 16.26 25.88
CA VAL A 294 -7.11 15.05 26.53
C VAL A 294 -7.88 14.74 27.82
N GLY A 295 -8.37 13.50 27.94
CA GLY A 295 -9.17 13.04 29.08
C GLY A 295 -10.64 13.47 29.07
N SER A 296 -11.05 14.36 28.15
CA SER A 296 -12.46 14.71 27.97
C SER A 296 -13.23 13.61 27.24
N THR A 297 -14.55 13.62 27.42
CA THR A 297 -15.48 12.69 26.79
C THR A 297 -16.47 13.44 25.91
N LEU A 298 -16.44 13.14 24.61
CA LEU A 298 -17.44 13.53 23.62
C LEU A 298 -18.59 12.53 23.65
N THR A 299 -19.81 13.02 23.81
CA THR A 299 -21.04 12.21 23.79
C THR A 299 -21.95 12.70 22.68
N LEU A 300 -22.40 11.77 21.83
CA LEU A 300 -23.41 11.97 20.79
C LEU A 300 -24.66 11.17 21.17
N ASP A 301 -25.83 11.79 21.18
CA ASP A 301 -27.11 11.08 21.21
C ASP A 301 -27.74 11.11 19.81
N PHE A 302 -28.29 10.00 19.35
CA PHE A 302 -28.88 9.90 18.01
C PHE A 302 -30.40 9.87 18.04
N THR A 303 -31.01 10.49 17.04
CA THR A 303 -32.38 10.22 16.61
C THR A 303 -32.38 9.07 15.61
N PHE A 304 -33.46 8.28 15.59
CA PHE A 304 -33.65 7.20 14.63
C PHE A 304 -35.14 7.04 14.34
N SER A 305 -35.52 6.99 13.06
CA SER A 305 -36.84 6.54 12.62
C SER A 305 -36.73 5.59 11.44
N ALA A 306 -37.56 4.54 11.46
CA ALA A 306 -37.64 3.57 10.40
C ALA A 306 -39.11 3.19 10.12
N GLY A 307 -39.34 2.59 8.96
CA GLY A 307 -40.61 1.96 8.60
C GLY A 307 -40.84 0.66 9.37
N PRO A 308 -42.10 0.19 9.51
CA PRO A 308 -42.42 -1.00 10.29
C PRO A 308 -42.01 -2.33 9.63
N ASN A 309 -41.65 -2.30 8.34
CA ASN A 309 -41.35 -3.47 7.52
C ASN A 309 -39.93 -3.37 6.96
N ALA A 310 -39.24 -4.50 6.86
CA ALA A 310 -37.94 -4.61 6.22
C ALA A 310 -37.84 -5.89 5.36
N GLU A 311 -36.84 -5.95 4.48
CA GLU A 311 -36.48 -7.17 3.74
C GLU A 311 -35.55 -8.06 4.58
N GLU A 312 -35.50 -9.37 4.32
CA GLU A 312 -34.68 -10.33 5.08
C GLU A 312 -33.18 -9.94 5.16
N GLY A 313 -32.65 -9.31 4.10
CA GLY A 313 -31.27 -8.81 4.05
C GLY A 313 -30.94 -7.73 5.09
N VAL A 314 -31.94 -6.97 5.56
CA VAL A 314 -31.79 -5.86 6.52
C VAL A 314 -31.31 -6.36 7.89
N VAL A 315 -31.73 -7.56 8.28
CA VAL A 315 -31.60 -8.06 9.65
C VAL A 315 -30.34 -8.91 9.85
N THR A 316 -29.77 -9.46 8.79
CA THR A 316 -28.60 -10.35 8.81
C THR A 316 -27.26 -9.63 8.69
N SER A 317 -27.29 -8.37 8.25
CA SER A 317 -26.14 -7.54 7.92
C SER A 317 -25.68 -6.70 9.12
N LEU A 318 -24.37 -6.62 9.34
CA LEU A 318 -23.79 -5.86 10.45
C LEU A 318 -23.75 -4.37 10.11
N ALA A 319 -24.49 -3.54 10.85
CA ALA A 319 -24.21 -2.11 10.90
C ALA A 319 -22.98 -1.86 11.78
N TYR A 320 -22.15 -0.90 11.39
CA TYR A 320 -20.91 -0.58 12.08
C TYR A 320 -20.60 0.91 11.98
N GLY A 321 -20.02 1.47 13.03
CA GLY A 321 -19.47 2.82 12.98
C GLY A 321 -18.07 2.86 13.52
N TYR A 322 -17.37 3.95 13.22
CA TYR A 322 -15.99 4.17 13.62
C TYR A 322 -15.63 5.65 13.61
N LEU A 323 -14.69 6.01 14.49
CA LEU A 323 -13.95 7.26 14.40
C LEU A 323 -12.81 7.08 13.39
N ARG A 324 -12.49 8.10 12.60
CA ARG A 324 -11.39 8.08 11.62
C ARG A 324 -10.86 9.48 11.37
N GLY A 325 -9.54 9.59 11.29
CA GLY A 325 -8.89 10.65 10.55
C GLY A 325 -7.39 10.64 10.70
N GLY A 326 -6.81 11.81 10.94
CA GLY A 326 -5.39 12.04 10.74
C GLY A 326 -4.53 11.49 11.87
N LYS A 327 -3.55 10.65 11.54
CA LYS A 327 -2.42 10.30 12.43
C LYS A 327 -2.83 9.60 13.75
N GLN A 328 -3.95 8.89 13.74
CA GLN A 328 -4.43 8.09 14.87
C GLN A 328 -3.63 6.80 15.06
N ARG A 329 -3.06 6.60 16.26
CA ARG A 329 -2.24 5.41 16.58
C ARG A 329 -3.06 4.15 16.87
N VAL A 330 -4.27 4.30 17.42
CA VAL A 330 -5.15 3.17 17.78
C VAL A 330 -5.58 2.39 16.51
N PRO A 331 -5.49 1.05 16.47
CA PRO A 331 -5.98 0.23 15.37
C PRO A 331 -7.47 0.49 15.09
N ARG A 332 -7.88 0.40 13.82
CA ARG A 332 -9.26 0.75 13.41
C ARG A 332 -10.30 -0.13 14.12
N GLU A 333 -9.96 -1.36 14.45
CA GLU A 333 -10.79 -2.33 15.18
C GLU A 333 -11.10 -1.92 16.63
N ASP A 334 -10.20 -1.22 17.31
CA ASP A 334 -10.36 -0.77 18.71
C ASP A 334 -11.21 0.52 18.82
N ILE A 335 -11.43 1.19 17.68
CA ILE A 335 -12.32 2.36 17.50
C ILE A 335 -13.52 2.05 16.61
N GLN A 336 -13.85 0.77 16.41
CA GLN A 336 -15.08 0.34 15.79
C GLN A 336 -16.13 0.01 16.86
N PHE A 337 -17.38 0.34 16.58
CA PHE A 337 -18.52 -0.19 17.30
C PHE A 337 -19.39 -0.99 16.33
N LEU A 338 -19.61 -2.26 16.68
CA LEU A 338 -20.43 -3.19 15.90
C LEU A 338 -21.81 -3.29 16.52
N ALA A 339 -22.86 -3.22 15.69
CA ALA A 339 -24.21 -3.46 16.15
C ALA A 339 -24.35 -4.89 16.70
N PRO A 340 -25.07 -5.08 17.83
CA PRO A 340 -25.54 -6.40 18.23
C PRO A 340 -26.28 -7.05 17.06
N ARG A 341 -25.99 -8.33 16.80
CA ARG A 341 -26.74 -9.08 15.77
C ARG A 341 -28.22 -9.04 16.11
N THR A 342 -29.05 -8.70 15.13
CA THR A 342 -30.50 -8.76 15.25
C THR A 342 -30.92 -10.15 15.73
N SER A 343 -31.77 -10.18 16.75
CA SER A 343 -32.43 -11.40 17.23
C SER A 343 -33.90 -11.40 16.82
N LEU A 344 -34.46 -12.60 16.71
CA LEU A 344 -35.92 -12.79 16.74
C LEU A 344 -36.47 -12.19 18.04
N ALA A 345 -37.60 -11.50 17.98
CA ALA A 345 -38.31 -11.11 19.19
C ALA A 345 -38.87 -12.37 19.89
N VAL A 346 -38.73 -12.46 21.22
CA VAL A 346 -39.20 -13.57 22.06
C VAL A 346 -40.31 -13.09 23.00
#